data_AF-A0A7X3PZU1-F1
#
_entry.id   AF-A0A7X3PZU1-F1
#
_cell.length_a   1.000
_cell.length_b   1.000
_cell.length_c   1.000
_cell.angle_alpha   90.00
_cell.angle_beta   90.00
_cell.angle_gamma   90.00
#
_symmetry.space_group_name_H-M   'P 1'
#
loop_
_entity.id
_entity.type
_entity.pdbx_description
1 polymer ?
#
loop_
_entity_poly.entity_id
_entity_poly.type
_entity_poly.pdbx_seq_one_letter_code
_entity_poly.pdbx_strand_id
1 'polypeptide(L)'
;MKSKKLTPEIDDPMRISVTVLVEKDSDGFHAYAPALKGLHVDGMTEREAVQRAKEAIDVYLESLCKHGEKLAEGPGLVIHKTRSKTLNVTTLWPSTKLSGANSKIPQPAL
;
A
#
# COMPACT_ATOMS: atom_id res chain seq x y z
N MET A 1 -14.18 28.27 -10.93
CA MET A 1 -13.95 27.67 -9.60
C MET A 1 -14.66 26.33 -9.56
N LYS A 2 -13.93 25.21 -9.57
CA LYS A 2 -14.45 23.88 -9.26
C LYS A 2 -13.41 23.20 -8.38
N SER A 3 -13.73 23.09 -7.10
CA SER A 3 -12.89 22.51 -6.07
C SER A 3 -12.63 21.04 -6.41
N LYS A 4 -11.37 20.69 -6.65
CA LYS A 4 -10.96 19.30 -6.71
C LYS A 4 -11.07 18.76 -5.29
N LYS A 5 -12.00 17.84 -5.05
CA LYS A 5 -12.03 17.06 -3.81
C LYS A 5 -10.70 16.31 -3.75
N LEU A 6 -9.86 16.63 -2.77
CA LEU A 6 -8.73 15.79 -2.40
C LEU A 6 -9.32 14.55 -1.70
N THR A 7 -9.71 13.55 -2.48
CA THR A 7 -9.62 12.18 -2.00
C THR A 7 -8.14 11.83 -1.96
N PRO A 8 -7.61 11.26 -0.86
CA PRO A 8 -6.26 10.73 -0.90
C PRO A 8 -6.22 9.65 -1.99
N GLU A 9 -5.59 9.97 -3.12
CA GLU A 9 -5.18 8.96 -4.09
C GLU A 9 -4.26 8.02 -3.31
N ILE A 10 -4.74 6.80 -3.03
CA ILE A 10 -3.88 5.72 -2.60
C ILE A 10 -3.02 5.41 -3.83
N ASP A 11 -1.88 6.09 -3.92
CA ASP A 11 -1.03 6.26 -5.12
C ASP A 11 -0.40 4.96 -5.65
N ASP A 12 -0.74 3.80 -5.08
CA ASP A 12 -0.23 2.51 -5.52
C ASP A 12 -1.10 1.41 -4.88
N PRO A 13 -1.84 0.59 -5.64
CA PRO A 13 -2.54 -0.53 -5.04
C PRO A 13 -1.50 -1.52 -4.51
N MET A 14 -1.22 -1.44 -3.20
CA MET A 14 -0.38 -2.41 -2.52
C MET A 14 -1.06 -3.78 -2.62
N ARG A 15 -0.43 -4.70 -3.35
CA ARG A 15 -0.89 -6.07 -3.40
C ARG A 15 -0.33 -6.81 -2.19
N ILE A 16 -1.22 -7.28 -1.33
CA ILE A 16 -0.88 -8.00 -0.11
C ILE A 16 -1.26 -9.46 -0.30
N SER A 17 -0.33 -10.37 -0.02
CA SER A 17 -0.58 -11.81 0.02
C SER A 17 -0.42 -12.31 1.45
N VAL A 18 -1.45 -12.95 1.98
CA VAL A 18 -1.48 -13.51 3.34
C VAL A 18 -1.60 -15.03 3.25
N THR A 19 -0.72 -15.75 3.93
CA THR A 19 -0.82 -17.20 4.11
C THR A 19 -1.82 -17.50 5.22
N VAL A 20 -2.85 -18.27 4.89
CA VAL A 20 -3.84 -18.81 5.83
C VAL A 20 -3.58 -20.30 5.98
N LEU A 21 -3.41 -20.77 7.21
CA LEU A 21 -3.38 -22.20 7.53
C LEU A 21 -4.78 -22.62 7.94
N VAL A 22 -5.21 -23.76 7.42
CA VAL A 22 -6.51 -24.36 7.74
C VAL A 22 -6.25 -25.75 8.28
N GLU A 23 -6.73 -26.00 9.48
CA GLU A 23 -6.57 -27.26 10.20
C GLU A 23 -7.95 -27.81 10.53
N LYS A 24 -8.08 -29.14 10.56
CA LYS A 24 -9.30 -29.78 11.03
C LYS A 24 -9.34 -29.69 12.55
N ASP A 25 -10.41 -29.12 13.09
CA ASP A 25 -10.65 -29.06 14.54
C ASP A 25 -12.00 -29.70 14.85
N SER A 26 -11.96 -30.83 15.55
CA SER A 26 -13.15 -31.56 15.99
C SER A 26 -14.11 -31.87 14.83
N ASP A 27 -15.33 -31.29 14.86
CA ASP A 27 -16.36 -31.44 13.82
C ASP A 27 -16.28 -30.39 12.70
N GLY A 28 -15.32 -29.47 12.77
CA GLY A 28 -15.15 -28.36 11.84
C GLY A 28 -13.71 -28.13 11.43
N PHE A 29 -13.42 -26.89 11.06
CA PHE A 29 -12.14 -26.41 10.57
C PHE A 29 -11.81 -25.09 11.23
N HIS A 30 -10.58 -24.97 11.69
CA HIS A 30 -10.03 -23.75 12.25
C HIS A 30 -9.02 -23.18 11.25
N ALA A 31 -9.16 -21.90 10.93
CA ALA A 31 -8.25 -21.18 10.05
C ALA A 31 -7.60 -20.00 10.76
N TYR A 32 -6.30 -19.84 10.58
CA TYR A 32 -5.53 -18.75 11.18
C TYR A 32 -4.43 -18.26 10.25
N ALA A 33 -4.00 -17.01 10.46
CA ALA A 33 -2.90 -16.40 9.71
C ALA A 33 -1.77 -16.02 10.69
N PRO A 34 -0.64 -16.76 10.72
CA PRO A 34 0.47 -16.48 11.63
C PRO A 34 1.03 -15.06 11.51
N ALA A 35 0.93 -14.48 10.31
CA ALA A 35 1.37 -13.12 10.05
C ALA A 35 0.43 -12.04 10.62
N LEU A 36 -0.84 -12.37 10.87
CA LEU A 36 -1.84 -11.46 11.42
C LEU A 36 -2.18 -11.91 12.84
N LYS A 37 -1.46 -11.35 13.81
CA LYS A 37 -1.61 -11.71 15.23
C LYS A 37 -3.08 -11.56 15.66
N GLY A 38 -3.62 -12.64 16.22
CA GLY A 38 -4.99 -12.68 16.71
C GLY A 38 -6.04 -13.02 15.66
N LEU A 39 -5.67 -13.25 14.39
CA LEU A 39 -6.62 -13.69 13.37
C LEU A 39 -6.81 -15.21 13.44
N HIS A 40 -7.95 -15.60 14.01
CA HIS A 40 -8.41 -16.96 14.15
C HIS A 40 -9.91 -17.00 13.80
N VAL A 41 -10.32 -17.97 13.00
CA VAL A 41 -11.72 -18.16 12.61
C VAL A 41 -12.05 -19.64 12.51
N ASP A 42 -13.29 -19.99 12.79
CA ASP A 42 -13.79 -21.35 12.68
C ASP A 42 -14.86 -21.46 11.59
N GLY A 43 -14.98 -22.65 10.99
CA GLY A 43 -16.02 -22.99 10.03
C GLY A 43 -16.41 -24.45 10.13
N MET A 44 -17.65 -24.79 9.77
CA MET A 44 -18.10 -26.19 9.71
C MET A 44 -17.48 -26.92 8.52
N THR A 45 -17.05 -26.17 7.50
CA THR A 45 -16.34 -26.70 6.33
C THR A 45 -15.08 -25.91 6.06
N GLU A 46 -14.11 -26.53 5.39
CA GLU A 46 -12.87 -25.89 4.97
C GLU A 46 -13.14 -24.60 4.17
N ARG A 47 -14.11 -24.66 3.24
CA ARG A 47 -14.51 -23.50 2.42
C ARG A 47 -15.05 -22.35 3.27
N GLU A 48 -15.86 -22.65 4.28
CA GLU A 48 -16.42 -21.65 5.19
C GLU A 48 -15.32 -21.02 6.04
N ALA A 49 -14.40 -21.82 6.59
CA ALA A 49 -13.27 -21.32 7.37
C ALA A 49 -12.38 -20.39 6.52
N VAL A 50 -12.08 -20.76 5.28
CA VAL A 50 -11.32 -19.92 4.33
C VAL A 50 -12.07 -18.63 4.00
N GLN A 51 -13.38 -18.69 3.78
CA GLN A 51 -14.18 -17.51 3.46
C GLN A 51 -14.20 -16.52 4.64
N ARG A 52 -14.43 -17.02 5.86
CA ARG A 52 -14.35 -16.21 7.09
C ARG A 52 -12.96 -15.63 7.31
N ALA A 53 -11.90 -16.38 6.97
CA ALA A 53 -10.54 -15.90 7.12
C ALA A 53 -10.29 -14.69 6.20
N LYS A 54 -10.80 -14.72 4.96
CA LYS A 54 -10.73 -13.58 4.05
C LYS A 54 -11.44 -12.35 4.60
N GLU A 55 -12.66 -12.52 5.09
CA GLU A 55 -13.42 -11.41 5.69
C GLU A 55 -12.72 -10.84 6.93
N ALA A 56 -12.15 -11.70 7.78
CA ALA A 56 -11.37 -11.28 8.92
C ALA A 56 -10.09 -10.53 8.51
N ILE A 57 -9.43 -10.93 7.42
CA ILE A 57 -8.26 -10.22 6.87
C ILE A 57 -8.67 -8.82 6.40
N ASP A 58 -9.79 -8.69 5.69
CA ASP A 58 -10.30 -7.40 5.21
C ASP A 58 -10.59 -6.46 6.40
N VAL A 59 -11.28 -6.96 7.43
CA VAL A 59 -11.56 -6.20 8.66
C VAL A 59 -10.27 -5.82 9.39
N TYR A 60 -9.28 -6.72 9.46
CA TYR A 60 -7.99 -6.45 10.08
C TYR A 60 -7.25 -5.31 9.36
N LEU A 61 -7.18 -5.35 8.03
CA LEU A 61 -6.55 -4.31 7.21
C LEU A 61 -7.30 -2.98 7.32
N GLU A 62 -8.63 -2.99 7.34
CA GLU A 62 -9.44 -1.79 7.60
C GLU A 62 -9.14 -1.18 8.96
N SER A 63 -9.01 -2.02 10.00
CA SER A 63 -8.68 -1.58 11.35
C SER A 63 -7.33 -0.88 11.38
N LEU A 64 -6.29 -1.50 10.79
CA LEU A 64 -4.96 -0.89 10.69
C LEU A 64 -5.02 0.47 9.99
N CYS A 65 -5.77 0.58 8.90
CA CYS A 65 -5.96 1.83 8.16
C CYS A 65 -6.65 2.90 9.03
N LYS A 66 -7.71 2.53 9.76
CA LYS A 66 -8.46 3.43 10.65
C LYS A 66 -7.61 3.95 11.81
N HIS A 67 -6.72 3.12 12.35
CA HIS A 67 -5.88 3.45 13.49
C HIS A 67 -4.49 4.00 13.09
N GLY A 68 -4.17 4.05 11.79
CA GLY A 68 -2.85 4.49 11.31
C GLY A 68 -1.72 3.55 11.71
N GLU A 69 -2.05 2.29 12.01
CA GLU A 69 -1.10 1.26 12.40
C GLU A 69 -0.42 0.66 11.17
N LYS A 70 0.85 0.30 11.33
CA LYS A 70 1.60 -0.37 10.26
C LYS A 70 1.34 -1.86 10.31
N LEU A 71 1.17 -2.45 9.13
CA LEU A 71 1.10 -3.90 9.00
C LEU A 71 2.39 -4.53 9.52
N ALA A 72 2.28 -5.47 10.45
CA ALA A 72 3.44 -6.15 11.03
C ALA A 72 4.13 -6.99 9.95
N GLU A 73 5.43 -6.79 9.75
CA GLU A 73 6.23 -7.64 8.86
C GLU A 73 6.50 -8.98 9.56
N GLY A 74 5.95 -10.07 9.04
CA GLY A 74 6.07 -11.40 9.62
C GLY A 74 6.06 -12.53 8.57
N PRO A 75 6.51 -13.74 8.93
CA PRO A 75 6.47 -14.89 8.02
C PRO A 75 5.05 -15.18 7.57
N GLY A 76 4.83 -15.38 6.27
CA GLY A 76 3.50 -15.61 5.69
C GLY A 76 2.75 -14.34 5.26
N LEU A 77 3.38 -13.16 5.34
CA LEU A 77 2.89 -11.92 4.74
C LEU A 77 3.87 -11.40 3.70
N VAL A 78 3.40 -11.21 2.48
CA VAL A 78 4.18 -10.61 1.39
C VAL A 78 3.50 -9.34 0.91
N ILE A 79 4.18 -8.21 1.10
CA ILE A 79 3.76 -6.91 0.58
C ILE A 79 4.48 -6.68 -0.75
N HIS A 80 3.75 -6.74 -1.85
CA HIS A 80 4.26 -6.36 -3.15
C HIS A 80 4.21 -4.83 -3.26
N LYS A 81 5.34 -4.17 -2.94
CA LYS A 81 5.52 -2.75 -3.26
C LYS A 81 5.52 -2.62 -4.78
N THR A 82 4.57 -1.89 -5.36
CA THR A 82 4.68 -1.57 -6.78
C THR A 82 5.83 -0.56 -6.95
N ARG A 83 6.51 -0.62 -8.10
CA ARG A 83 7.70 0.21 -8.34
C ARG A 83 7.24 1.65 -8.51
N SER A 84 7.28 2.43 -7.44
CA SER A 84 7.09 3.88 -7.50
C SER A 84 8.07 4.46 -8.53
N LYS A 85 7.55 4.93 -9.66
CA LYS A 85 8.38 5.52 -10.73
C LYS A 85 8.79 6.91 -10.29
N THR A 86 9.99 7.05 -9.73
CA THR A 86 10.55 8.37 -9.43
C THR A 86 10.85 9.09 -10.75
N LEU A 87 10.11 10.16 -11.02
CA LEU A 87 10.38 11.06 -12.14
C LEU A 87 10.98 12.35 -11.57
N ASN A 88 12.23 12.63 -11.90
CA ASN A 88 12.84 13.92 -11.62
C ASN A 88 12.28 14.94 -12.63
N VAL A 89 11.64 16.00 -12.14
CA VAL A 89 11.18 17.11 -12.99
C VAL A 89 12.17 18.26 -12.83
N THR A 90 12.98 18.51 -13.86
CA THR A 90 13.83 19.71 -13.91
C THR A 90 13.00 20.88 -14.38
N THR A 91 12.83 21.90 -13.53
CA THR A 91 12.25 23.19 -13.92
C THR A 91 13.33 24.26 -13.89
N LEU A 92 13.28 25.19 -14.85
CA LEU A 92 14.15 26.38 -14.84
C LEU A 92 13.49 27.43 -13.95
N TRP A 93 14.10 27.68 -12.80
CA TRP A 93 13.72 28.70 -11.84
C TRP A 93 14.84 29.75 -11.67
N PRO A 94 14.53 31.05 -11.57
CA PRO A 94 13.20 31.65 -11.70
C PRO A 94 12.76 31.73 -13.16
N SER A 95 11.49 31.41 -13.42
CA SER A 95 10.85 31.69 -14.71
C SER A 95 10.56 33.18 -14.78
N THR A 96 11.58 33.98 -15.05
CA THR A 96 11.37 35.38 -15.39
C THR A 96 11.74 35.57 -16.85
N LYS A 97 10.70 35.65 -17.69
CA LYS A 97 10.72 36.65 -18.77
C LYS A 97 10.77 38.02 -18.11
N LEU A 98 11.92 38.42 -17.60
CA LEU A 98 12.25 39.82 -17.42
C LEU A 98 12.79 40.31 -18.75
N SER A 99 12.00 41.19 -19.35
CA SER A 99 12.36 42.30 -20.24
C SER A 99 13.83 42.37 -20.67
N GLY A 100 14.04 42.51 -21.99
CA GLY A 100 15.33 42.55 -22.66
C GLY A 100 16.47 43.25 -21.90
N ALA A 101 17.58 42.53 -21.80
CA ALA A 101 18.91 43.11 -21.64
C ALA A 101 19.89 42.19 -22.37
N ASN A 102 20.55 42.75 -23.38
CA ASN A 102 21.67 42.17 -24.10
C ASN A 102 22.82 41.94 -23.10
N SER A 103 23.30 40.72 -22.92
CA SER A 103 24.55 40.46 -22.19
C SER A 103 25.21 39.20 -22.71
N LYS A 104 26.33 39.42 -23.43
CA LYS A 104 27.34 38.44 -23.84
C LYS A 104 27.53 37.35 -22.78
N ILE A 105 27.41 36.09 -23.21
CA ILE A 105 27.92 34.95 -22.47
C ILE A 105 29.46 34.94 -22.67
N PRO A 106 30.30 34.95 -21.62
CA PRO A 106 31.73 34.74 -21.80
C PRO A 106 31.98 33.27 -22.13
N GLN A 107 32.69 33.01 -23.24
CA GLN A 107 33.17 31.68 -23.57
C GLN A 107 34.38 31.34 -22.68
N PRO A 108 34.47 30.12 -22.13
CA PRO A 108 35.62 29.71 -21.35
C PRO A 108 36.86 29.63 -22.26
N ALA A 109 37.94 30.30 -21.85
CA ALA A 109 39.23 30.17 -22.51
C ALA A 109 39.82 28.78 -22.24
N LEU A 110 40.32 28.13 -23.29
CA LEU A 110 41.16 26.93 -23.24
C LEU A 110 42.53 27.25 -22.62
#